data_AF-A0A9E5UE15-F1
#
_entry.id   AF-A0A9E5UE15-F1
#
_cell.length_a   1.000
_cell.length_b   1.000
_cell.length_c   1.000
_cell.angle_alpha   90.00
_cell.angle_beta   90.00
_cell.angle_gamma   90.00
#
_symmetry.space_group_name_H-M   'P 1'
#
loop_
_entity.id
_entity.type
_entity.pdbx_description
1 polymer ?
#
loop_
_entity_poly.entity_id
_entity_poly.type
_entity_poly.pdbx_seq_one_letter_code
_entity_poly.pdbx_strand_id
1 'polypeptide(L)'
;MTDKQRSKLDITNFSNVQTTKKHVDRKALSAVSDNSGFPNREPKRPRRRKRSPYTEVKAFKVRPALIPIIHELAERMDCYDNLMFEKALESLITKEGFHDLSEKFTGATKK
;
A
#
# COMPACT_ATOMS: atom_id res chain seq x y z
N MET A 1 -62.02 11.16 -30.65
CA MET A 1 -61.22 10.32 -29.74
C MET A 1 -59.97 9.89 -30.48
N THR A 2 -58.80 10.44 -30.15
CA THR A 2 -57.50 9.83 -30.50
C THR A 2 -56.52 10.12 -29.38
N ASP A 3 -56.27 9.09 -28.58
CA ASP A 3 -55.36 9.11 -27.45
C ASP A 3 -53.90 9.11 -27.92
N LYS A 4 -53.13 10.02 -27.31
CA LYS A 4 -51.76 9.88 -26.81
C LYS A 4 -50.88 8.79 -27.44
N GLN A 5 -49.77 9.21 -28.04
CA GLN A 5 -48.48 8.56 -27.77
C GLN A 5 -47.42 9.61 -27.40
N ARG A 6 -47.31 9.88 -26.09
CA ARG A 6 -46.09 10.44 -25.51
C ARG A 6 -45.04 9.34 -25.60
N SER A 7 -44.09 9.46 -26.52
CA SER A 7 -42.90 8.62 -26.58
C SER A 7 -42.12 8.81 -25.27
N LYS A 8 -42.29 7.87 -24.36
CA LYS A 8 -41.55 7.78 -23.10
C LYS A 8 -40.11 7.48 -23.50
N LEU A 9 -39.20 8.45 -23.37
CA LEU A 9 -37.77 8.20 -23.55
C LEU A 9 -37.34 7.24 -22.43
N ASP A 10 -37.06 6.00 -22.79
CA ASP A 10 -36.60 4.97 -21.86
C ASP A 10 -35.13 5.24 -21.47
N ILE A 11 -34.98 5.89 -20.32
CA ILE A 11 -33.68 6.21 -19.69
C ILE A 11 -32.96 4.93 -19.21
N THR A 12 -33.66 3.80 -19.16
CA THR A 12 -33.16 2.48 -18.75
C THR A 12 -32.04 1.95 -19.66
N ASN A 13 -31.91 2.45 -20.88
CA ASN A 13 -30.81 2.09 -21.78
C ASN A 13 -29.47 2.77 -21.41
N PHE A 14 -29.47 3.79 -20.56
CA PHE A 14 -28.26 4.51 -20.15
C PHE A 14 -27.78 4.16 -18.74
N SER A 15 -28.53 3.36 -17.97
CA SER A 15 -28.20 3.02 -16.58
C SER A 15 -27.24 1.85 -16.43
N ASN A 16 -27.02 1.07 -17.50
CA ASN A 16 -26.13 -0.10 -17.48
C ASN A 16 -24.75 0.24 -18.07
N VAL A 17 -24.00 1.09 -17.35
CA VAL A 17 -22.56 1.22 -17.61
C VAL A 17 -21.87 0.01 -16.98
N GLN A 18 -21.90 -1.13 -17.67
CA GLN A 18 -20.97 -2.22 -17.37
C GLN A 18 -19.57 -1.71 -17.67
N THR A 19 -18.88 -1.23 -16.63
CA THR A 19 -17.46 -0.86 -16.70
C THR A 19 -16.63 -2.13 -16.82
N THR A 20 -16.70 -2.80 -17.98
CA THR A 20 -15.68 -3.78 -18.32
C THR A 20 -14.37 -3.01 -18.39
N LYS A 21 -13.46 -3.30 -17.47
CA LYS A 21 -12.12 -2.70 -17.48
C LYS A 21 -11.47 -3.14 -18.78
N LYS A 22 -11.51 -2.29 -19.80
CA LYS A 22 -10.83 -2.54 -21.08
C LYS A 22 -9.38 -2.85 -20.77
N HIS A 23 -8.86 -3.91 -21.38
CA HIS A 23 -7.45 -4.25 -21.24
C HIS A 23 -6.62 -3.14 -21.89
N VAL A 24 -6.02 -2.27 -21.07
CA VAL A 24 -5.17 -1.18 -21.54
C VAL A 24 -3.76 -1.72 -21.71
N ASP A 25 -3.23 -1.64 -22.94
CA ASP A 25 -1.83 -1.96 -23.19
C ASP A 25 -0.91 -0.83 -22.71
N ARG A 26 -0.38 -1.00 -21.51
CA ARG A 26 0.49 -0.03 -20.85
C ARG A 26 1.83 0.15 -21.56
N LYS A 27 2.31 -0.85 -22.32
CA LYS A 27 3.59 -0.76 -23.04
C LYS A 27 3.49 0.23 -24.19
N ALA A 28 2.42 0.15 -24.96
CA ALA A 28 2.14 1.09 -26.05
C ALA A 28 2.02 2.52 -25.53
N LEU A 29 1.31 2.72 -24.41
CA LEU A 29 1.17 4.04 -23.79
C LEU A 29 2.51 4.62 -23.30
N SER A 30 3.38 3.80 -22.70
CA SER A 30 4.72 4.24 -22.28
C SER A 30 5.54 4.72 -23.46
N ALA A 31 5.56 3.96 -24.57
CA ALA A 31 6.31 4.33 -25.76
C ALA A 31 5.81 5.63 -26.39
N VAL A 32 4.49 5.87 -26.41
CA VAL A 32 3.91 7.13 -26.90
C VAL A 32 4.29 8.31 -25.99
N SER A 33 4.28 8.12 -24.67
CA SER A 33 4.71 9.14 -23.70
C SER A 33 6.18 9.53 -23.89
N ASP A 34 7.05 8.52 -24.02
CA ASP A 34 8.49 8.74 -24.20
C ASP A 34 8.78 9.49 -25.51
N ASN A 35 8.08 9.14 -26.60
CA ASN A 35 8.22 9.80 -27.90
C ASN A 35 7.63 11.22 -27.94
N SER A 36 6.67 11.54 -27.07
CA SER A 36 6.05 12.87 -26.98
C SER A 36 6.78 13.81 -26.02
N GLY A 37 7.94 13.40 -25.50
CA GLY A 37 8.75 14.21 -24.59
C GLY A 37 8.18 14.31 -23.17
N PHE A 38 7.20 13.47 -22.83
CA PHE A 38 6.68 13.36 -21.47
C PHE A 38 7.51 12.33 -20.69
N PRO A 39 8.35 12.76 -19.73
CA PRO A 39 9.18 11.82 -18.97
C PRO A 39 8.31 10.92 -18.09
N ASN A 40 8.54 9.61 -18.17
CA ASN A 40 7.89 8.64 -17.30
C ASN A 40 8.26 8.89 -15.82
N ARG A 41 7.25 9.22 -15.00
CA ARG A 41 7.41 9.49 -13.55
C ARG A 41 7.11 8.27 -12.68
N GLU A 42 6.88 7.10 -13.26
CA GLU A 42 6.65 5.89 -12.48
C GLU A 42 7.92 5.48 -11.72
N PRO A 43 7.81 5.12 -10.43
CA PRO A 43 8.96 4.68 -9.65
C PRO A 43 9.53 3.38 -10.24
N LYS A 44 10.83 3.39 -10.58
CA LYS A 44 11.58 2.23 -11.13
C LYS A 44 11.49 0.97 -10.27
N ARG A 45 11.11 1.10 -9.00
CA ARG A 45 10.81 -0.01 -8.11
C ARG A 45 9.38 0.13 -7.60
N PRO A 46 8.54 -0.92 -7.71
CA PRO A 46 7.25 -0.92 -7.04
C PRO A 46 7.48 -0.72 -5.55
N ARG A 47 6.70 0.16 -4.90
CA ARG A 47 6.64 0.22 -3.43
C ARG A 47 6.05 -1.09 -2.92
N ARG A 48 6.88 -2.13 -2.76
CA ARG A 48 6.53 -3.43 -2.20
C ARG A 48 6.52 -3.35 -0.67
N ARG A 49 5.77 -2.41 -0.10
CA ARG A 49 5.51 -2.48 1.33
C ARG A 49 4.55 -3.63 1.55
N LYS A 50 5.01 -4.68 2.23
CA LYS A 50 4.13 -5.68 2.82
C LYS A 50 3.15 -4.91 3.72
N ARG A 51 1.87 -4.89 3.38
CA ARG A 51 0.87 -4.17 4.20
C ARG A 51 0.67 -4.98 5.46
N SER A 52 1.05 -4.39 6.60
CA SER A 52 0.77 -4.96 7.91
C SER A 52 -0.72 -5.28 8.05
N PRO A 53 -1.10 -6.42 8.67
CA PRO A 53 -2.49 -6.73 9.02
C PRO A 53 -3.08 -5.76 10.06
N TYR A 54 -2.22 -5.04 10.78
CA TYR A 54 -2.59 -3.92 11.64
C TYR A 54 -2.54 -2.63 10.82
N THR A 55 -3.72 -2.08 10.54
CA THR A 55 -3.96 -0.89 9.70
C THR A 55 -3.62 0.43 10.37
N GLU A 56 -3.18 0.42 11.64
CA GLU A 56 -2.70 1.63 12.30
C GLU A 56 -1.39 2.09 11.67
N VAL A 57 -1.48 3.16 10.88
CA VAL A 57 -0.31 3.82 10.28
C VAL A 57 0.47 4.49 11.40
N LYS A 58 1.45 3.78 11.97
CA LYS A 58 2.40 4.37 12.92
C LYS A 58 3.41 5.23 12.17
N ALA A 59 3.29 6.54 12.33
CA ALA A 59 4.22 7.52 11.74
C ALA A 59 5.48 7.65 12.62
N PHE A 60 6.44 6.73 12.45
CA PHE A 60 7.74 6.86 13.09
C PHE A 60 8.54 8.00 12.46
N LYS A 61 8.94 8.98 13.26
CA LYS A 61 9.88 10.03 12.85
C LYS A 61 11.29 9.45 12.92
N VAL A 62 11.87 9.15 11.77
CA VAL A 62 13.25 8.64 11.62
C VAL A 62 14.00 9.52 10.63
N ARG A 63 15.34 9.53 10.73
CA ARG A 63 16.19 10.23 9.76
C ARG A 63 15.89 9.68 8.35
N PRO A 64 15.71 10.52 7.31
CA PRO A 64 15.34 10.06 5.98
C PRO A 64 16.27 9.00 5.39
N ALA A 65 17.57 9.10 5.67
CA ALA A 65 18.59 8.14 5.23
C ALA A 65 18.43 6.74 5.84
N LEU A 66 17.73 6.60 6.97
CA LEU A 66 17.51 5.31 7.63
C LEU A 66 16.29 4.55 7.07
N ILE A 67 15.36 5.24 6.42
CA ILE A 67 14.17 4.63 5.80
C ILE A 67 14.54 3.50 4.81
N PRO A 68 15.47 3.68 3.85
CA PRO A 68 15.84 2.59 2.95
C PRO A 68 16.47 1.40 3.69
N ILE A 69 17.27 1.65 4.73
CA ILE A 69 17.91 0.61 5.54
C ILE A 69 16.86 -0.24 6.27
N ILE A 70 15.86 0.42 6.88
CA ILE A 70 14.74 -0.22 7.56
C ILE A 70 13.99 -1.16 6.60
N HIS A 71 13.66 -0.68 5.40
CA HIS A 71 12.95 -1.51 4.42
C HIS A 71 13.80 -2.68 3.94
N GLU A 72 15.09 -2.47 3.65
CA GLU A 72 15.99 -3.53 3.21
C GLU A 72 16.16 -4.62 4.29
N LEU A 73 16.22 -4.20 5.56
CA LEU A 73 16.34 -5.11 6.69
C LEU A 73 15.06 -5.94 6.88
N ALA A 74 13.88 -5.31 6.78
CA ALA A 74 12.60 -6.01 6.83
C ALA A 74 12.43 -7.00 5.65
N GLU A 75 12.87 -6.63 4.44
CA GLU A 75 12.88 -7.51 3.27
C GLU A 75 13.80 -8.73 3.48
N ARG A 76 15.02 -8.51 4.00
CA ARG A 76 15.97 -9.61 4.31
C ARG A 76 15.47 -10.55 5.38
N MET A 77 14.72 -10.04 6.35
CA MET A 77 14.10 -10.83 7.43
C MET A 77 12.77 -11.49 7.01
N ASP A 78 12.33 -11.26 5.77
CA ASP A 78 11.05 -11.69 5.21
C ASP A 78 9.84 -11.35 6.10
N CYS A 79 9.89 -10.25 6.85
CA CYS A 79 8.84 -9.87 7.80
C CYS A 79 8.21 -8.51 7.49
N TYR A 80 7.12 -8.19 8.19
CA TYR A 80 6.50 -6.85 8.11
C TYR A 80 7.30 -5.85 8.97
N ASP A 81 7.30 -4.57 8.57
CA ASP A 81 7.97 -3.49 9.31
C ASP A 81 7.64 -3.51 10.81
N ASN A 82 6.36 -3.71 11.18
CA ASN A 82 5.92 -3.77 12.57
C ASN A 82 6.57 -4.92 13.36
N LEU A 83 6.63 -6.12 12.75
CA LEU A 83 7.26 -7.29 13.37
C LEU A 83 8.79 -7.11 13.46
N MET A 84 9.39 -6.45 12.47
CA MET A 84 10.81 -6.10 12.51
C MET A 84 11.09 -5.17 13.70
N PHE A 85 10.26 -4.14 13.91
CA PHE A 85 10.40 -3.22 15.04
C PHE A 85 10.18 -3.91 16.40
N GLU A 86 9.22 -4.83 16.51
CA GLU A 86 9.02 -5.63 17.73
C GLU A 86 10.27 -6.46 18.07
N LYS A 87 10.84 -7.15 17.08
CA LYS A 87 12.09 -7.92 17.25
C LYS A 87 13.27 -7.01 17.59
N ALA A 88 13.37 -5.85 16.96
CA ALA A 88 14.41 -4.88 17.26
C ALA A 88 14.29 -4.37 18.70
N LEU A 89 13.08 -4.07 19.15
CA LEU A 89 12.80 -3.63 20.51
C LEU A 89 13.16 -4.70 21.54
N GLU A 90 12.75 -5.95 21.30
CA GLU A 90 13.13 -7.09 22.14
C GLU A 90 14.66 -7.22 22.26
N SER A 91 15.35 -7.19 21.11
CA SER A 91 16.82 -7.30 21.08
C SER A 91 17.53 -6.19 21.85
N LEU A 92 17.00 -4.96 21.80
CA LEU A 92 17.54 -3.81 22.54
C LEU A 92 17.32 -3.98 24.05
N ILE A 93 16.12 -4.39 24.47
CA ILE A 93 15.79 -4.65 25.87
C ILE A 93 16.72 -5.72 26.46
N THR A 94 16.90 -6.83 25.73
CA THR A 94 17.78 -7.92 26.17
C THR A 94 19.23 -7.49 26.21
N LYS A 95 19.70 -6.72 25.22
CA LYS A 95 21.09 -6.27 25.13
C LYS A 95 21.48 -5.30 26.24
N GLU A 96 20.58 -4.40 26.60
CA GLU A 96 20.82 -3.37 27.64
C GLU A 96 20.44 -3.86 29.06
N GLY A 97 19.81 -5.05 29.18
CA GLY A 97 19.47 -5.64 30.48
C GLY A 97 18.27 -4.99 31.18
N PHE A 98 17.34 -4.39 30.44
CA PHE A 98 16.15 -3.73 31.02
C PHE A 98 15.06 -4.75 31.40
N HIS A 99 15.22 -5.40 32.56
CA HIS A 99 14.31 -6.44 33.04
C HIS A 99 12.87 -5.96 33.25
N ASP A 100 12.70 -4.74 33.75
CA ASP A 100 11.41 -4.07 33.93
C ASP A 100 10.65 -3.81 32.62
N LEU A 101 11.38 -3.54 31.53
CA LEU A 101 10.79 -3.43 30.18
C LEU A 101 10.52 -4.80 29.54
N SER A 102 11.29 -5.82 29.90
CA SER A 102 11.10 -7.19 29.38
C SER A 102 9.76 -7.79 29.82
N GLU A 103 9.35 -7.58 31.06
CA GLU A 103 8.05 -8.03 31.58
C GLU A 103 6.89 -7.32 30.87
N LYS A 104 7.01 -6.00 30.68
CA LYS A 104 6.02 -5.21 29.93
C LYS A 104 5.91 -5.64 28.47
N PHE A 105 7.05 -5.90 27.83
CA PHE A 105 7.09 -6.35 26.44
C PHE A 105 6.41 -7.71 26.28
N THR A 106 6.76 -8.69 27.12
CA THR A 106 6.14 -10.03 27.08
C THR A 106 4.65 -10.00 27.41
N GLY A 107 4.22 -9.14 28.33
CA GLY A 107 2.80 -8.94 28.64
C GLY A 107 2.00 -8.32 27.48
N ALA A 108 2.64 -7.47 26.66
CA ALA A 108 1.99 -6.82 25.51
C ALA A 108 1.94 -7.71 24.25
N THR A 109 2.91 -8.63 24.10
CA THR A 109 3.02 -9.51 22.92
C THR A 109 2.36 -10.87 23.11
N LYS A 110 2.15 -11.33 24.36
CA LYS A 110 1.33 -12.51 24.65
C LYS A 110 -0.14 -12.21 24.37
N LYS A 111 -0.69 -12.86 23.35
CA LYS A 111 -2.13 -13.03 23.13
C LYS A 111 -2.59 -14.37 23.67
#